data_AF-A0A830EQJ9-F1
#
_entry.id   AF-A0A830EQJ9-F1
#
_cell.length_a   1.000
_cell.length_b   1.000
_cell.length_c   1.000
_cell.angle_alpha   90.00
_cell.angle_beta   90.00
_cell.angle_gamma   90.00
#
_symmetry.space_group_name_H-M   'P 1'
#
loop_
_entity.id
_entity.type
_entity.pdbx_description
1 polymer ?
#
loop_
_entity_poly.entity_id
_entity_poly.type
_entity_poly.pdbx_seq_one_letter_code
_entity_poly.pdbx_strand_id
1 'polypeptide(L)' 'MKYHVFTRVSAGDDLMHVGTVQADSDRLARIYAHRTYDEEDWDFIGVVHEENLIEVEGQPIAGGRTA' A
#
# COMPACT_ATOMS: atom_id res chain seq x y z
N MET A 1 1.24 11.14 10.71
CA MET A 1 1.97 10.03 10.05
C MET A 1 1.36 9.78 8.68
N LYS A 2 2.17 9.38 7.69
CA LYS A 2 1.68 9.10 6.33
C LYS A 2 1.48 7.60 6.12
N TYR A 3 0.34 7.26 5.53
CA TYR A 3 -0.04 5.89 5.20
C TYR A 3 -0.32 5.79 3.70
N HIS A 4 0.13 4.70 3.09
CA HIS A 4 -0.23 4.28 1.74
C HIS A 4 -1.52 3.48 1.77
N VAL A 5 -2.41 3.71 0.81
CA VAL A 5 -3.70 3.04 0.68
C VAL A 5 -3.64 2.09 -0.50
N PHE A 6 -4.03 0.84 -0.26
CA PHE A 6 -4.13 -0.20 -1.27
C PHE A 6 -5.55 -0.75 -1.34
N THR A 7 -6.04 -0.99 -2.55
CA THR A 7 -7.36 -1.60 -2.79
C THR A 7 -7.26 -2.73 -3.82
N ARG A 8 -8.31 -3.55 -3.89
CA ARG A 8 -8.57 -4.44 -5.04
C ARG A 8 -10.07 -4.53 -5.28
N VAL A 9 -10.49 -4.76 -6.52
CA VAL A 9 -11.91 -4.86 -6.88
C VAL A 9 -12.45 -6.24 -6.53
N SER A 10 -11.78 -7.30 -6.96
CA SER A 10 -12.22 -8.68 -6.74
C SER A 10 -11.16 -9.54 -6.06
N ALA A 11 -11.61 -10.62 -5.42
CA ALA A 11 -10.74 -11.63 -4.87
C ALA A 11 -9.92 -12.29 -5.99
N GLY A 12 -8.59 -12.25 -5.88
CA GLY A 12 -7.66 -12.77 -6.88
C GLY A 12 -6.99 -11.68 -7.72
N ASP A 13 -7.49 -10.44 -7.67
CA ASP A 13 -6.82 -9.29 -8.29
C ASP A 13 -5.60 -8.86 -7.48
N ASP A 14 -4.67 -8.18 -8.15
CA ASP A 14 -3.54 -7.53 -7.52
C ASP A 14 -3.98 -6.36 -6.63
N LEU A 15 -3.22 -6.12 -5.57
CA LEU A 15 -3.38 -4.91 -4.76
C LEU A 15 -2.85 -3.69 -5.52
N MET A 16 -3.69 -2.69 -5.70
CA MET A 16 -3.36 -1.44 -6.36
C MET A 16 -3.12 -0.35 -5.33
N HIS A 17 -2.05 0.41 -5.49
CA HIS A 17 -1.84 1.63 -4.71
C HIS A 17 -2.73 2.75 -5.25
N VAL A 18 -3.69 3.23 -4.45
CA VAL A 18 -4.68 4.24 -4.87
C VAL A 18 -4.41 5.63 -4.28
N GLY A 19 -3.48 5.74 -3.33
CA GLY A 19 -3.04 7.03 -2.81
C GLY A 19 -2.58 6.95 -1.36
N THR A 20 -2.69 8.07 -0.65
CA THR A 20 -2.13 8.21 0.70
C THR A 20 -3.03 9.03 1.61
N VAL A 21 -2.99 8.75 2.91
CA VAL A 21 -3.69 9.54 3.93
C VAL A 21 -2.72 9.99 5.03
N GLN A 22 -2.95 11.18 5.58
CA GLN A 22 -2.28 11.64 6.79
C GLN A 22 -3.18 11.42 8.00
N ALA A 23 -2.65 10.75 9.04
CA ALA A 23 -3.38 10.45 10.26
C ALA A 23 -2.46 10.34 11.48
N ASP A 24 -3.03 10.56 12.66
CA ASP A 24 -2.32 10.49 13.95
C ASP A 24 -2.38 9.10 14.61
N SER A 25 -3.12 8.15 14.02
CA SER A 25 -3.17 6.76 14.48
C SER A 25 -3.67 5.82 13.39
N ASP A 26 -3.37 4.53 13.51
CA ASP A 26 -3.87 3.48 12.60
C ASP A 26 -5.40 3.49 12.51
N ARG A 27 -6.09 3.77 13.63
CA ARG A 27 -7.55 3.83 13.66
C ARG A 27 -8.06 4.98 12.79
N LEU A 28 -7.46 6.16 12.90
CA LEU A 28 -7.84 7.31 12.08
C LEU A 28 -7.47 7.07 10.61
N ALA A 29 -6.31 6.47 10.33
CA ALA A 29 -5.89 6.12 8.98
C ALA A 29 -6.91 5.22 8.27
N ARG A 30 -7.42 4.18 8.94
CA ARG A 30 -8.47 3.31 8.39
C ARG A 30 -9.77 4.07 8.10
N ILE A 31 -10.19 4.94 9.02
CA ILE A 31 -11.42 5.74 8.84
C ILE A 31 -11.27 6.71 7.68
N TYR A 32 -10.13 7.40 7.57
CA TYR A 32 -9.86 8.34 6.48
C TYR A 32 -9.75 7.62 5.14
N ALA A 33 -8.99 6.52 5.07
CA ALA A 33 -8.88 5.74 3.84
C ALA A 33 -10.24 5.23 3.36
N HIS A 34 -11.07 4.70 4.26
CA HIS A 34 -12.43 4.29 3.89
C HIS A 34 -13.25 5.47 3.35
N ARG A 35 -13.31 6.60 4.06
CA ARG A 35 -14.10 7.75 3.62
C ARG A 35 -13.60 8.46 2.36
N THR A 36 -12.30 8.38 2.07
CA THR A 36 -11.70 9.04 0.91
C THR A 36 -11.77 8.17 -0.35
N TYR A 37 -11.81 6.85 -0.19
CA TYR A 37 -11.70 5.91 -1.30
C TYR A 37 -12.89 4.93 -1.38
N ASP A 38 -14.02 5.13 -0.67
CA ASP A 38 -15.19 4.22 -0.72
C ASP A 38 -16.05 4.31 -2.00
N GLU A 39 -15.65 5.14 -2.98
CA GLU A 39 -16.48 5.42 -4.17
C GLU A 39 -16.58 4.25 -5.17
N GLU A 40 -15.87 3.16 -4.94
CA GLU A 40 -15.82 1.97 -5.80
C GLU A 40 -16.12 0.72 -4.95
N ASP A 41 -16.74 -0.30 -5.56
CA ASP A 41 -17.11 -1.58 -4.91
C ASP A 41 -15.87 -2.45 -4.63
N TRP A 42 -14.97 -1.98 -3.75
CA TRP A 42 -13.76 -2.70 -3.39
C TRP A 42 -14.05 -3.91 -2.51
N ASP A 43 -13.57 -5.10 -2.91
CA ASP A 43 -13.50 -6.28 -2.04
C ASP A 43 -12.51 -6.10 -0.89
N PHE A 44 -11.49 -5.26 -1.06
CA PHE A 44 -10.49 -4.97 -0.02
C PHE A 44 -10.02 -3.52 -0.04
N ILE A 45 -9.84 -2.96 1.16
CA ILE A 45 -9.09 -1.73 1.40
C ILE A 45 -8.16 -1.90 2.60
N GLY A 46 -6.90 -1.49 2.44
CA GLY A 46 -5.87 -1.59 3.47
C GLY A 46 -4.97 -0.37 3.51
N VAL A 47 -4.37 -0.10 4.67
CA VAL A 47 -3.39 0.97 4.86
C VAL A 47 -2.08 0.42 5.38
N VAL A 48 -0.96 0.98 4.92
CA VAL A 48 0.40 0.63 5.34
C VAL A 48 1.15 1.91 5.72
N HIS A 49 1.86 1.92 6.84
CA HIS A 49 2.73 3.04 7.20
C HIS A 49 3.81 3.25 6.14
N GLU A 50 4.13 4.50 5.80
CA GLU A 50 5.21 4.81 4.86
C GLU A 50 6.57 4.28 5.32
N GLU A 51 6.83 4.24 6.63
CA GLU A 51 8.08 3.68 7.18
C GLU A 51 8.28 2.18 6.93
N ASN A 52 7.21 1.46 6.55
CA ASN A 52 7.29 0.04 6.19
C ASN A 52 7.62 -0.19 4.71
N LEU A 53 7.70 0.86 3.90
CA LEU A 53 8.14 0.73 2.51
C LEU A 53 9.65 0.47 2.48
N ILE A 54 10.01 -0.66 1.88
CA ILE A 54 11.40 -1.03 1.63
C ILE A 54 11.71 -0.73 0.17
N GLU A 55 12.55 0.27 -0.08
CA GLU A 55 13.02 0.59 -1.41
C GLU A 55 13.92 -0.53 -1.94
N VAL A 56 13.72 -0.91 -3.21
CA VAL A 56 14.59 -1.86 -3.89
C VAL A 56 15.66 -1.06 -4.61
N GLU A 57 16.90 -1.16 -4.12
CA GLU A 57 18.04 -0.57 -4.81
C GLU A 57 18.28 -1.27 -6.15
N GLY A 58 18.50 -0.48 -7.21
CA GLY A 58 18.78 -1.00 -8.56
C GLY A 58 20.16 -1.65 -8.73
N GLN A 59 20.94 -1.82 -7.66
CA GLN A 59 22.24 -2.48 -7.76
C GLN A 59 22.04 -3.99 -7.97
N PRO A 60 22.72 -4.59 -8.97
CA PRO A 60 22.71 -6.03 -9.15
C PRO A 60 23.19 -6.71 -7.87
N ILE A 61 22.46 -7.73 -7.41
CA ILE A 61 22.95 -8.61 -6.36
C ILE A 61 24.26 -9.22 -6.86
N ALA A 62 25.40 -8.79 -6.33
CA ALA A 62 26.72 -9.29 -6.69
C ALA A 62 26.87 -10.74 -6.21
N GLY A 63 26.34 -11.69 -6.98
CA GLY A 63 26.30 -13.10 -6.59
C GLY A 63 26.06 -14.12 -7.71
N GLY A 64 25.85 -13.68 -8.95
CA GLY A 64 25.77 -14.59 -10.09
C GLY A 64 27.17 -14.98 -10.58
N ARG A 65 27.75 -16.07 -10.08
CA ARG A 65 28.82 -16.77 -10.79
C ARG A 65 28.28 -17.14 -12.18
N THR A 66 28.80 -16.51 -13.22
CA THR A 66 28.67 -17.02 -14.59
C THR A 66 29.38 -18.38 -14.63
N ALA A 67 28.59 -19.43 -14.86
CA ALA A 67 29.09 -20.75 -15.22
C ALA A 67 29.66 -20.72 -16.65
#